data_AF-A0A840P0L2-F1
#
_entry.id   AF-A0A840P0L2-F1
#
_cell.length_a   1.000
_cell.length_b   1.000
_cell.length_c   1.000
_cell.angle_alpha   90.00
_cell.angle_beta   90.00
_cell.angle_gamma   90.00
#
_symmetry.space_group_name_H-M   'P 1'
#
loop_
_entity.id
_entity.type
_entity.pdbx_description
1 polymer ?
#
loop_
_entity_poly.entity_id
_entity_poly.type
_entity_poly.pdbx_seq_one_letter_code
_entity_poly.pdbx_strand_id
1 'polypeptide(L)'
;MGRWSGPEPVTSVWPPDRFEVRCTFPPPDFTSSDRFHYPEFAYELARRLREGGYARQIQVIRLSDGAVLFDLMSAREVPVANW
;
A
#
# COMPACT_ATOMS: atom_id res chain seq x y z
N MET A 1 -43.14 8.15 -11.36
CA MET A 1 -41.76 8.36 -10.87
C MET A 1 -41.39 7.18 -9.99
N GLY A 2 -40.67 6.19 -10.54
CA GLY A 2 -40.19 5.04 -9.76
C GLY A 2 -38.83 5.37 -9.16
N ARG A 3 -38.75 5.42 -7.83
CA ARG A 3 -37.49 5.56 -7.10
C ARG A 3 -36.71 4.26 -7.28
N TRP A 4 -35.65 4.28 -8.09
CA TRP A 4 -34.66 3.20 -8.11
C TRP A 4 -34.01 3.15 -6.73
N SER A 5 -34.38 2.15 -5.94
CA SER A 5 -33.57 1.74 -4.78
C SER A 5 -32.28 1.17 -5.36
N GLY A 6 -31.17 1.89 -5.19
CA GLY A 6 -29.85 1.38 -5.59
C GLY A 6 -29.58 0.05 -4.86
N PRO A 7 -28.83 -0.87 -5.48
CA PRO A 7 -28.49 -2.14 -4.84
C PRO A 7 -27.77 -1.87 -3.51
N GLU A 8 -28.13 -2.63 -2.47
CA GLU A 8 -27.42 -2.64 -1.19
C GLU A 8 -25.92 -2.91 -1.43
N PRO A 9 -25.01 -2.32 -0.63
CA PRO A 9 -23.58 -2.53 -0.83
C PRO A 9 -23.28 -4.02 -0.68
N VAL A 10 -22.82 -4.64 -1.77
CA VAL A 10 -22.36 -6.03 -1.78
C VAL A 10 -21.21 -6.11 -0.78
N THR A 11 -21.40 -6.87 0.29
CA THR A 11 -20.31 -7.23 1.20
C THR A 11 -19.24 -7.94 0.38
N SER A 12 -18.08 -7.30 0.20
CA SER A 12 -16.95 -7.91 -0.49
C SER A 12 -16.61 -9.22 0.21
N VAL A 13 -16.53 -10.31 -0.56
CA VAL A 13 -16.09 -11.63 -0.05
C VAL A 13 -14.60 -11.64 0.30
N TRP A 14 -13.85 -10.65 -0.19
CA TRP A 14 -12.44 -10.48 0.09
C TRP A 14 -12.24 -9.62 1.33
N PRO A 15 -11.28 -9.99 2.20
CA PRO A 15 -10.97 -9.20 3.37
C PRO A 15 -10.43 -7.82 2.95
N PRO A 16 -10.63 -6.78 3.77
CA PRO A 16 -10.22 -5.43 3.41
C PRO A 16 -8.69 -5.31 3.34
N ASP A 17 -8.19 -4.49 2.43
CA ASP A 17 -6.79 -4.11 2.43
C ASP A 17 -6.41 -3.40 3.73
N ARG A 18 -5.22 -3.69 4.23
CA ARG A 18 -4.68 -3.13 5.48
C ARG A 18 -3.42 -2.30 5.26
N PHE A 19 -2.76 -2.48 4.12
CA PHE A 19 -1.50 -1.84 3.80
C PHE A 19 -1.52 -1.26 2.39
N GLU A 20 -0.85 -0.15 2.20
CA GLU A 20 -0.63 0.48 0.90
C GLU A 20 0.87 0.68 0.68
N VAL A 21 1.38 0.15 -0.42
CA VAL A 21 2.76 0.37 -0.88
C VAL A 21 2.72 1.48 -1.92
N ARG A 22 3.28 2.64 -1.60
CA ARG A 22 3.39 3.79 -2.50
C ARG A 22 4.82 3.94 -2.99
N CYS A 23 4.96 4.15 -4.29
CA CYS A 23 6.26 4.27 -4.94
C CYS A 23 6.28 5.51 -5.83
N THR A 24 7.41 6.19 -5.87
CA THR A 24 7.66 7.29 -6.82
C THR A 24 8.91 6.97 -7.62
N PHE A 25 8.80 7.05 -8.93
CA PHE A 25 9.87 6.77 -9.90
C PHE A 25 10.43 8.06 -10.49
N PRO A 26 11.68 8.06 -10.99
CA PRO A 26 12.28 9.20 -11.67
C PRO A 26 11.52 9.59 -12.97
N PRO A 27 11.85 10.75 -13.58
CA PRO A 27 11.06 11.36 -14.64
C PRO A 27 10.73 10.48 -15.84
N PRO A 28 9.52 10.63 -16.42
CA PRO A 28 8.44 11.52 -15.98
C PRO A 28 7.87 11.02 -14.64
N ASP A 29 7.87 11.87 -13.59
CA ASP A 29 7.68 11.41 -12.21
C ASP A 29 6.36 10.64 -12.13
N PHE A 30 6.48 9.33 -11.97
CA PHE A 30 5.37 8.40 -12.00
C PHE A 30 5.19 7.85 -10.61
N THR A 31 3.94 7.85 -10.14
CA THR A 31 3.58 7.25 -8.86
C THR A 31 2.76 5.99 -9.09
N SER A 32 3.06 4.95 -8.31
CA SER A 32 2.28 3.71 -8.27
C SER A 32 1.87 3.43 -6.84
N SER A 33 0.68 2.85 -6.67
CA SER A 33 0.17 2.42 -5.37
C SER A 33 -0.49 1.05 -5.48
N ASP A 34 -0.01 0.10 -4.69
CA ASP A 34 -0.59 -1.24 -4.57
C ASP A 34 -1.08 -1.46 -3.14
N ARG A 35 -2.23 -2.14 -2.99
CA ARG A 35 -2.84 -2.40 -1.69
C ARG A 35 -2.85 -3.89 -1.36
N PHE A 36 -2.68 -4.19 -0.09
CA PHE A 36 -2.54 -5.56 0.40
C PHE A 36 -3.33 -5.78 1.68
N HIS A 37 -3.96 -6.95 1.76
CA HIS A 37 -4.49 -7.45 3.02
C HIS A 37 -3.38 -7.94 3.97
N TYR A 38 -2.35 -8.62 3.50
CA TYR A 38 -1.31 -9.25 4.33
C TYR A 38 -0.03 -8.40 4.40
N PRO A 39 0.56 -8.21 5.60
CA PRO A 39 1.76 -7.38 5.76
C PRO A 39 2.99 -7.95 5.04
N GLU A 40 3.11 -9.27 4.97
CA GLU A 40 4.27 -9.95 4.36
C GLU A 40 4.38 -9.64 2.86
N PHE A 41 3.25 -9.53 2.17
CA PHE A 41 3.22 -9.17 0.75
C PHE A 41 3.58 -7.71 0.52
N ALA A 42 3.08 -6.80 1.36
CA ALA A 42 3.44 -5.38 1.28
C ALA A 42 4.94 -5.17 1.57
N TYR A 43 5.48 -5.86 2.57
CA TYR A 43 6.90 -5.83 2.91
C TYR A 43 7.78 -6.40 1.79
N GLU A 44 7.43 -7.57 1.26
CA GLU A 44 8.20 -8.19 0.18
C GLU A 44 8.22 -7.33 -1.09
N LEU A 45 7.10 -6.67 -1.43
CA LEU A 45 7.07 -5.72 -2.54
C LEU A 45 8.01 -4.53 -2.28
N ALA A 46 7.92 -3.90 -1.11
CA ALA A 46 8.79 -2.78 -0.74
C ALA A 46 10.27 -3.16 -0.79
N ARG A 47 10.62 -4.35 -0.28
CA ARG A 47 11.97 -4.91 -0.32
C ARG A 47 12.46 -5.08 -1.75
N ARG A 48 11.66 -5.69 -2.63
CA ARG A 48 12.00 -5.88 -4.06
C ARG A 48 12.20 -4.57 -4.79
N LEU A 49 11.34 -3.58 -4.52
CA LEU A 49 11.46 -2.26 -5.13
C LEU A 49 12.71 -1.53 -4.66
N ARG A 50 13.08 -1.64 -3.38
CA ARG A 50 14.34 -1.12 -2.84
C ARG A 50 15.53 -1.77 -3.52
N GLU A 51 15.53 -3.10 -3.63
CA GLU A 51 16.59 -3.87 -4.28
C GLU A 51 16.73 -3.56 -5.77
N GLY A 52 15.60 -3.28 -6.44
CA GLY A 52 15.60 -2.83 -7.84
C GLY A 52 16.25 -1.45 -8.03
N GLY A 53 16.24 -0.58 -7.02
CA GLY A 53 16.94 0.71 -7.05
C GLY A 53 16.36 1.76 -8.01
N TYR A 54 15.24 1.48 -8.67
CA TYR A 54 14.61 2.40 -9.63
C TYR A 54 13.65 3.39 -9.00
N ALA A 55 13.09 3.07 -7.83
CA ALA A 55 12.19 3.97 -7.12
C ALA A 55 12.99 5.01 -6.34
N ARG A 56 12.62 6.29 -6.48
CA ARG A 56 13.15 7.41 -5.67
C ARG A 56 12.59 7.42 -4.26
N GLN A 57 11.35 6.99 -4.10
CA GLN A 57 10.70 6.88 -2.81
C GLN A 57 9.85 5.61 -2.78
N ILE A 58 9.85 4.95 -1.63
CA ILE A 58 9.03 3.78 -1.34
C ILE A 58 8.49 3.97 0.07
N GLN A 59 7.18 3.89 0.23
CA GLN A 59 6.53 3.92 1.54
C GLN A 59 5.56 2.74 1.67
N VAL A 60 5.53 2.13 2.84
CA VAL A 60 4.44 1.23 3.23
C VAL A 60 3.64 1.88 4.34
N ILE A 61 2.34 2.04 4.11
CA ILE A 61 1.43 2.76 4.99
C ILE A 61 0.38 1.78 5.50
N ARG A 62 0.18 1.72 6.83
CA ARG A 62 -0.95 1.01 7.43
C ARG A 62 -2.21 1.86 7.25
N LEU A 63 -3.26 1.27 6.66
CA LEU A 63 -4.46 2.00 6.29
C LEU A 63 -5.36 2.35 7.49
N SER A 64 -5.26 1.62 8.60
CA SER A 64 -6.10 1.86 9.78
C SER A 64 -5.77 3.15 10.53
N ASP A 65 -4.50 3.56 10.53
CA ASP A 65 -3.98 4.68 11.33
C ASP A 65 -3.06 5.62 10.53
N GLY A 66 -2.76 5.31 9.26
CA GLY A 66 -1.85 6.07 8.41
C GLY A 66 -0.37 5.93 8.79
N ALA A 67 -0.02 5.00 9.67
CA ALA A 67 1.36 4.83 10.11
C ALA A 67 2.26 4.37 8.95
N VAL A 68 3.37 5.08 8.73
CA VAL A 68 4.40 4.66 7.78
C VAL A 68 5.26 3.59 8.44
N LEU A 69 5.18 2.35 7.96
CA LEU A 69 5.90 1.19 8.51
C LEU A 69 7.27 0.99 7.83
N PHE A 70 7.37 1.44 6.58
CA PHE A 70 8.60 1.42 5.79
C PHE A 70 8.71 2.74 5.03
N ASP A 71 9.88 3.35 4.99
CA ASP A 71 10.17 4.54 4.19
C ASP A 71 11.64 4.53 3.74
N LEU A 72 11.84 4.51 2.42
CA LEU A 72 13.17 4.46 1.82
C LEU A 72 14.01 5.71 2.14
N MET A 73 13.42 6.90 1.99
CA MET A 73 14.13 8.17 2.10
C MET A 73 14.56 8.49 3.53
N SER A 74 13.79 8.06 4.53
CA SER A 74 14.14 8.19 5.95
C SER A 74 14.89 6.98 6.52
N ALA A 75 15.20 5.98 5.68
CA ALA A 75 15.78 4.70 6.10
C ALA A 75 15.01 4.02 7.26
N ARG A 76 13.68 4.18 7.26
CA ARG A 76 12.81 3.61 8.28
C ARG A 76 12.31 2.25 7.84
N GLU A 77 12.45 1.26 8.71
CA GLU A 77 11.94 -0.10 8.49
C GLU A 77 11.52 -0.70 9.83
N VAL A 78 10.21 -0.73 10.08
CA VAL A 78 9.64 -1.43 11.23
C VAL A 78 9.72 -2.94 10.95
N PRO A 79 10.10 -3.80 11.90
CA PRO A 79 10.06 -5.25 11.69
C PRO A 79 8.66 -5.74 11.31
N VAL A 80 8.55 -6.59 10.29
CA VAL A 80 7.24 -7.06 9.76
C VAL A 80 6.34 -7.72 10.81
N ALA A 81 6.93 -8.32 11.84
CA ALA A 81 6.20 -8.89 12.98
C ALA A 81 5.42 -7.85 13.82
N ASN A 82 5.69 -6.55 13.63
CA ASN A 82 5.08 -5.43 14.35
C ASN A 82 4.18 -4.56 13.45
N TRP A 83 3.82 -5.06 12.26
CA TRP A 83 3.02 -4.35 11.26
C TRP A 83 1.52 -4.44 11.50
#